data_AF-A0A6M3IFU3-F1
#
_entry.id   AF-A0A6M3IFU3-F1
#
_cell.length_a   1.000
_cell.length_b   1.000
_cell.length_c   1.000
_cell.angle_alpha   90.00
_cell.angle_beta   90.00
_cell.angle_gamma   90.00
#
_symmetry.space_group_name_H-M   'P 1'
#
loop_
_entity.id
_entity.type
_entity.pdbx_description
1 polymer ?
#
loop_
_entity_poly.entity_id
_entity_poly.type
_entity_poly.pdbx_seq_one_letter_code
_entity_poly.pdbx_strand_id
1 'polypeptide(L)'
;MAATIQIHELTATMAGTDKTSGTVRFKLANDQTVDANNPITIPSTGGILKRSYTKQIRLYCSAAPDTQVDNLRAYADGSNTFGASIDVYASPINPQTAFTANATTWTESTDLFDYTSAAPCDMDAYDTAAITDTGYGGDILKLQMRVGATASSGTLSAETLTFAYDEI
;
A
#
# COMPACT_ATOMS: atom_id res chain seq x y z
N MET A 1 -11.67 -25.02 7.48
CA MET A 1 -11.40 -23.83 8.28
C MET A 1 -11.33 -22.65 7.33
N ALA A 2 -12.00 -21.55 7.69
CA ALA A 2 -11.88 -20.33 6.92
C ALA A 2 -10.46 -19.76 7.01
N ALA A 3 -9.96 -19.22 5.91
CA ALA A 3 -8.66 -18.59 5.86
C ALA A 3 -8.62 -17.37 6.79
N THR A 4 -7.45 -17.11 7.37
CA THR A 4 -7.19 -15.85 8.09
C THR A 4 -6.16 -15.04 7.32
N ILE A 5 -6.63 -14.04 6.59
CA ILE A 5 -5.80 -13.14 5.79
C ILE A 5 -5.38 -11.92 6.63
N GLN A 6 -4.08 -11.68 6.66
CA GLN A 6 -3.44 -10.53 7.29
C GLN A 6 -2.89 -9.58 6.23
N ILE A 7 -2.78 -8.30 6.59
CA ILE A 7 -2.17 -7.25 5.77
C ILE A 7 -0.79 -6.95 6.34
N HIS A 8 0.27 -7.27 5.60
CA HIS A 8 1.64 -7.04 6.06
C HIS A 8 2.26 -5.85 5.33
N GLU A 9 2.88 -4.94 6.08
CA GLU A 9 3.85 -4.01 5.51
C GLU A 9 5.18 -4.74 5.35
N LEU A 10 5.82 -4.67 4.18
CA LEU A 10 7.10 -5.31 3.90
C LEU A 10 8.28 -4.32 3.94
N THR A 11 9.45 -4.80 4.36
CA THR A 11 10.72 -4.09 4.22
C THR A 11 11.36 -4.39 2.86
N ALA A 12 12.47 -3.70 2.53
CA ALA A 12 13.23 -4.00 1.31
C ALA A 12 13.83 -5.44 1.30
N THR A 13 13.92 -6.09 2.47
CA THR A 13 14.35 -7.50 2.59
C THR A 13 13.17 -8.47 2.57
N MET A 14 11.97 -8.02 2.21
CA MET A 14 10.73 -8.81 2.21
C MET A 14 10.32 -9.37 3.58
N ALA A 15 10.81 -8.77 4.67
CA ALA A 15 10.32 -9.08 6.00
C ALA A 15 9.02 -8.31 6.25
N GLY A 16 7.97 -9.02 6.69
CA GLY A 16 6.65 -8.41 6.91
C GLY A 16 6.34 -8.14 8.37
N THR A 17 5.62 -7.04 8.61
CA THR A 17 5.00 -6.68 9.89
C THR A 17 3.50 -6.61 9.70
N ASP A 18 2.72 -7.31 10.53
CA ASP A 18 1.26 -7.28 10.50
C ASP A 18 0.70 -5.89 10.81
N LYS A 19 -0.20 -5.42 9.94
CA LYS A 19 -0.90 -4.13 9.96
C LYS A 19 -2.42 -4.27 9.83
N THR A 20 -2.98 -5.48 9.95
CA THR A 20 -4.40 -5.77 9.70
C THR A 20 -5.37 -4.89 10.51
N SER A 21 -5.00 -4.51 11.74
CA SER A 21 -5.78 -3.58 12.59
C SER A 21 -5.00 -2.30 12.91
N GLY A 22 -3.99 -1.98 12.10
CA GLY A 22 -3.07 -0.88 12.31
C GLY A 22 -3.14 0.14 11.20
N THR A 23 -2.10 0.98 11.14
CA THR A 23 -1.91 1.95 10.06
C THR A 23 -0.51 1.82 9.47
N VAL A 24 -0.41 2.27 8.23
CA VAL A 24 0.87 2.47 7.52
C VAL A 24 1.08 3.97 7.44
N ARG A 25 2.27 4.44 7.82
CA ARG A 25 2.57 5.87 7.84
C ARG A 25 3.57 6.26 6.77
N PHE A 26 3.15 7.13 5.85
CA PHE A 26 4.05 7.76 4.90
C PHE A 26 4.95 8.79 5.61
N LYS A 27 6.26 8.67 5.41
CA LYS A 27 7.27 9.53 6.03
C LYS A 27 8.56 9.57 5.21
N LEU A 28 9.47 10.46 5.61
CA LEU A 28 10.82 10.60 5.01
C LEU A 28 11.84 9.62 5.61
N ALA A 29 11.38 8.47 6.10
CA ALA A 29 12.21 7.39 6.60
C ALA A 29 11.75 6.04 6.03
N ASN A 30 12.72 5.19 5.73
CA ASN A 30 12.50 3.83 5.24
C ASN A 30 12.34 2.85 6.41
N ASP A 31 11.22 2.94 7.13
CA ASP A 31 10.90 2.04 8.23
C ASP A 31 9.38 1.91 8.41
N GLN A 32 8.96 0.91 9.19
CA GLN A 32 7.55 0.52 9.38
C GLN A 32 6.95 1.05 10.70
N THR A 33 7.71 1.83 11.45
CA THR A 33 7.30 2.41 12.74
C THR A 33 6.22 3.47 12.51
N VAL A 34 5.15 3.40 13.29
CA VAL A 34 4.05 4.36 13.24
C VAL A 34 4.28 5.41 14.33
N ASP A 35 4.95 6.50 13.98
CA ASP A 35 5.30 7.60 14.88
C ASP A 35 5.21 8.97 14.19
N ALA A 36 5.38 10.06 14.94
CA ALA A 36 5.37 11.41 14.37
C ALA A 36 6.73 11.84 13.78
N ASN A 37 7.71 10.95 13.72
CA ASN A 37 9.07 11.28 13.29
C ASN A 37 9.18 11.34 11.77
N ASN A 38 10.15 12.09 11.28
CA ASN A 38 10.47 12.24 9.84
C ASN A 38 9.26 12.66 8.98
N PRO A 39 8.51 13.72 9.36
CA PRO A 39 7.34 14.15 8.61
C PRO A 39 7.72 14.55 7.19
N ILE A 40 6.79 14.35 6.24
CA ILE A 40 6.96 14.86 4.89
C ILE A 40 6.83 16.38 4.95
N THR A 41 7.84 17.08 4.45
CA THR A 41 7.86 18.55 4.43
C THR A 41 7.13 19.07 3.21
N ILE A 42 6.39 20.17 3.38
CA ILE A 42 5.81 20.90 2.25
C ILE A 42 6.94 21.64 1.53
N PRO A 43 7.09 21.49 0.21
CA PRO A 43 8.12 22.20 -0.54
C PRO A 43 7.85 23.72 -0.55
N SER A 44 8.90 24.52 -0.40
CA SER A 44 8.82 25.99 -0.32
C SER A 44 8.52 26.69 -1.65
N THR A 45 8.64 25.97 -2.77
CA THR A 45 8.55 26.54 -4.12
C THR A 45 7.54 25.75 -4.96
N GLY A 46 6.64 26.48 -5.64
CA GLY A 46 5.71 25.90 -6.59
C GLY A 46 6.41 25.10 -7.68
N GLY A 47 5.85 23.96 -8.06
CA GLY A 47 6.41 23.04 -9.07
C GLY A 47 7.39 22.00 -8.53
N ILE A 48 7.85 22.11 -7.28
CA ILE A 48 8.61 21.05 -6.61
C ILE A 48 7.64 20.16 -5.84
N LEU A 49 7.86 18.85 -5.94
CA LEU A 49 7.09 17.83 -5.24
C LEU A 49 7.99 17.12 -4.23
N LYS A 50 7.49 16.93 -3.01
CA LYS A 50 8.11 16.06 -2.00
C LYS A 50 7.42 14.70 -2.01
N ARG A 51 8.19 13.65 -1.74
CA ARG A 51 7.69 12.28 -1.76
C ARG A 51 8.14 11.55 -0.52
N SER A 52 7.28 10.67 -0.02
CA SER A 52 7.65 9.72 1.03
C SER A 52 8.61 8.66 0.49
N TYR A 53 9.25 7.93 1.39
CA TYR A 53 9.69 6.59 1.04
C TYR A 53 8.48 5.76 0.66
N THR A 54 8.69 4.85 -0.29
CA THR A 54 7.67 3.91 -0.71
C THR A 54 7.34 2.90 0.37
N LYS A 55 6.07 2.53 0.43
CA LYS A 55 5.52 1.49 1.31
C LYS A 55 5.15 0.29 0.47
N GLN A 56 5.21 -0.88 1.06
CA GLN A 56 4.96 -2.15 0.38
C GLN A 56 4.00 -2.94 1.23
N ILE A 57 2.85 -3.28 0.66
CA ILE A 57 1.81 -4.01 1.37
C ILE A 57 1.57 -5.33 0.65
N ARG A 58 1.48 -6.44 1.38
CA ARG A 58 1.18 -7.75 0.82
C ARG A 58 0.28 -8.54 1.75
N LEU A 59 -0.57 -9.38 1.17
CA LEU A 59 -1.43 -10.27 1.93
C LEU A 59 -0.65 -11.50 2.41
N TYR A 60 -0.92 -11.89 3.65
CA TYR A 60 -0.35 -13.08 4.27
C TYR A 60 -1.46 -13.95 4.84
N CYS A 61 -1.52 -15.20 4.41
CA CYS A 61 -2.42 -16.20 4.94
C CYS A 61 -1.79 -16.83 6.20
N SER A 62 -2.37 -16.53 7.35
CA SER A 62 -1.90 -17.04 8.66
C SER A 62 -2.57 -18.34 9.08
N ALA A 63 -3.73 -18.64 8.50
CA ALA A 63 -4.45 -19.89 8.67
C ALA A 63 -4.97 -20.31 7.30
N ALA A 64 -4.61 -21.52 6.85
CA ALA A 64 -4.90 -22.00 5.51
C ALA A 64 -6.42 -22.10 5.23
N PRO A 65 -6.87 -21.84 4.00
CA PRO A 65 -8.24 -22.09 3.55
C PRO A 65 -8.56 -23.59 3.48
N ASP A 66 -9.85 -23.91 3.31
CA ASP A 66 -10.28 -25.28 2.98
C ASP A 66 -9.93 -25.69 1.55
N THR A 67 -10.16 -24.81 0.57
CA THR A 67 -9.76 -25.05 -0.83
C THR A 67 -8.70 -24.05 -1.25
N GLN A 68 -9.08 -22.78 -1.39
CA GLN A 68 -8.17 -21.74 -1.84
C GLN A 68 -8.71 -20.33 -1.57
N VAL A 69 -7.80 -19.36 -1.57
CA VAL A 69 -8.10 -17.93 -1.68
C VAL A 69 -7.54 -17.39 -3.00
N ASP A 70 -8.36 -16.68 -3.76
CA ASP A 70 -8.00 -16.04 -5.04
C ASP A 70 -8.75 -14.71 -5.24
N ASN A 71 -8.62 -14.14 -6.46
CA ASN A 71 -9.26 -12.87 -6.85
C ASN A 71 -8.90 -11.74 -5.88
N LEU A 72 -7.60 -11.62 -5.60
CA LEU A 72 -7.06 -10.68 -4.65
C LEU A 72 -7.18 -9.27 -5.24
N ARG A 73 -7.74 -8.35 -4.45
CA ARG A 73 -8.05 -6.98 -4.90
C ARG A 73 -7.70 -5.98 -3.81
N ALA A 74 -7.26 -4.79 -4.21
CA ALA A 74 -7.05 -3.65 -3.30
C ALA A 74 -7.73 -2.38 -3.81
N TYR A 75 -8.34 -1.59 -2.93
CA TYR A 75 -8.99 -0.34 -3.31
C TYR A 75 -9.17 0.61 -2.11
N ALA A 76 -9.33 1.89 -2.40
CA ALA A 76 -9.78 2.90 -1.45
C ALA A 76 -11.29 3.16 -1.60
N ASP A 77 -11.82 4.09 -0.82
CA ASP A 77 -13.24 4.49 -0.83
C ASP A 77 -13.61 5.44 -1.99
N GLY A 78 -12.63 5.83 -2.81
CA GLY A 78 -12.81 6.74 -3.93
C GLY A 78 -12.74 8.23 -3.57
N SER A 79 -12.43 8.59 -2.32
CA SER A 79 -12.34 9.99 -1.90
C SER A 79 -11.02 10.28 -1.21
N ASN A 80 -10.26 11.25 -1.74
CA ASN A 80 -9.04 11.72 -1.10
C ASN A 80 -9.36 12.83 -0.08
N THR A 81 -9.37 12.51 1.21
CA THR A 81 -9.57 13.48 2.31
C THR A 81 -8.27 14.00 2.92
N PHE A 82 -7.10 13.57 2.42
CA PHE A 82 -5.81 14.17 2.77
C PHE A 82 -5.69 15.64 2.34
N GLY A 83 -6.49 16.05 1.35
CA GLY A 83 -6.63 17.44 0.92
C GLY A 83 -5.86 17.78 -0.35
N ALA A 84 -5.99 19.03 -0.78
CA ALA A 84 -5.43 19.48 -2.06
C ALA A 84 -3.90 19.35 -2.12
N SER A 85 -3.38 18.97 -3.29
CA SER A 85 -1.94 18.81 -3.53
C SER A 85 -1.26 17.70 -2.71
N ILE A 86 -2.04 16.73 -2.24
CA ILE A 86 -1.55 15.49 -1.65
C ILE A 86 -2.15 14.35 -2.44
N ASP A 87 -1.30 13.46 -2.95
CA ASP A 87 -1.70 12.31 -3.77
C ASP A 87 -1.01 11.07 -3.20
N VAL A 88 -1.64 9.91 -3.30
CA VAL A 88 -1.02 8.64 -2.92
C VAL A 88 -0.98 7.77 -4.15
N TYR A 89 0.22 7.52 -4.66
CA TYR A 89 0.42 6.63 -5.77
C TYR A 89 0.39 5.18 -5.34
N ALA A 90 -0.31 4.35 -6.10
CA ALA A 90 -0.46 2.92 -5.90
C ALA A 90 -0.23 2.17 -7.22
N SER A 91 0.43 1.01 -7.14
CA SER A 91 0.42 0.03 -8.23
C SER A 91 0.92 -1.33 -7.72
N PRO A 92 0.39 -2.43 -8.28
CA PRO A 92 0.83 -3.78 -7.96
C PRO A 92 2.18 -4.04 -8.63
N ILE A 93 3.06 -4.74 -7.94
CA ILE A 93 4.36 -5.13 -8.49
C ILE A 93 4.62 -6.61 -8.28
N ASN A 94 5.40 -7.18 -9.20
CA ASN A 94 5.81 -8.57 -9.17
C ASN A 94 6.63 -8.87 -7.89
N PRO A 95 6.18 -9.82 -7.04
CA PRO A 95 6.84 -10.11 -5.76
C PRO A 95 8.17 -10.85 -5.90
N GLN A 96 8.46 -11.44 -7.07
CA GLN A 96 9.75 -12.08 -7.35
C GLN A 96 10.84 -11.06 -7.73
N THR A 97 10.47 -9.80 -8.01
CA THR A 97 11.45 -8.73 -8.21
C THR A 97 11.89 -8.15 -6.88
N ALA A 98 13.21 -8.06 -6.68
CA ALA A 98 13.76 -7.40 -5.51
C ALA A 98 13.36 -5.92 -5.52
N PHE A 99 12.57 -5.52 -4.54
CA PHE A 99 12.12 -4.15 -4.39
C PHE A 99 13.13 -3.28 -3.64
N THR A 100 13.30 -2.03 -4.08
CA THR A 100 14.06 -1.02 -3.34
C THR A 100 13.14 0.13 -2.93
N ALA A 101 13.13 0.46 -1.63
CA ALA A 101 12.43 1.63 -1.14
C ALA A 101 13.05 2.90 -1.73
N ASN A 102 12.23 3.76 -2.33
CA ASN A 102 12.65 4.96 -3.02
C ASN A 102 11.89 6.19 -2.51
N ALA A 103 12.60 7.29 -2.31
CA ALA A 103 12.03 8.59 -1.93
C ALA A 103 11.91 9.57 -3.12
N THR A 104 12.25 9.09 -4.32
CA THR A 104 12.14 9.83 -5.59
C THR A 104 10.88 9.40 -6.34
N THR A 105 10.59 10.08 -7.45
CA THR A 105 9.44 9.74 -8.31
C THR A 105 9.48 8.28 -8.73
N TRP A 106 8.38 7.57 -8.46
CA TRP A 106 8.04 6.32 -9.12
C TRP A 106 7.04 6.62 -10.25
N THR A 107 7.26 6.04 -11.43
CA THR A 107 6.61 6.47 -12.70
C THR A 107 5.44 5.60 -13.13
N GLU A 108 5.28 4.40 -12.57
CA GLU A 108 4.30 3.39 -13.02
C GLU A 108 3.09 3.29 -12.08
N SER A 109 2.53 4.43 -11.69
CA SER A 109 1.55 4.47 -10.59
C SER A 109 0.30 5.27 -10.91
N THR A 110 -0.84 4.73 -10.48
CA THR A 110 -2.16 5.38 -10.47
C THR A 110 -2.39 6.01 -9.10
N ASP A 111 -3.31 6.98 -8.96
CA ASP A 111 -3.70 7.42 -7.63
C ASP A 111 -4.49 6.31 -6.91
N LEU A 112 -4.19 6.08 -5.64
CA LEU A 112 -4.85 5.10 -4.79
C LEU A 112 -6.36 5.33 -4.73
N PHE A 113 -6.78 6.59 -4.73
CA PHE A 113 -8.19 6.96 -4.64
C PHE A 113 -8.94 6.77 -5.97
N ASP A 114 -8.23 6.51 -7.08
CA ASP A 114 -8.88 6.09 -8.33
C ASP A 114 -9.24 4.60 -8.31
N TYR A 115 -8.56 3.79 -7.48
CA TYR A 115 -8.95 2.41 -7.24
C TYR A 115 -10.14 2.36 -6.28
N THR A 116 -11.28 1.95 -6.79
CA THR A 116 -12.54 1.83 -6.03
C THR A 116 -13.01 0.39 -6.03
N SER A 117 -14.01 0.05 -5.21
CA SER A 117 -14.61 -1.29 -5.24
C SER A 117 -15.20 -1.69 -6.61
N ALA A 118 -15.55 -0.71 -7.45
CA ALA A 118 -16.06 -0.95 -8.81
C ALA A 118 -14.94 -1.15 -9.85
N ALA A 119 -13.72 -0.69 -9.55
CA ALA A 119 -12.54 -0.82 -10.40
C ALA A 119 -11.30 -0.98 -9.51
N PRO A 120 -11.17 -2.14 -8.83
CA PRO A 120 -10.10 -2.34 -7.86
C PRO A 120 -8.75 -2.54 -8.55
N CYS A 121 -7.68 -2.29 -7.80
CA CYS A 121 -6.36 -2.76 -8.16
C CYS A 121 -6.35 -4.29 -8.12
N ASP A 122 -5.91 -4.90 -9.22
CA ASP A 122 -5.63 -6.33 -9.30
C ASP A 122 -4.39 -6.65 -8.45
N MET A 123 -4.54 -7.55 -7.48
CA MET A 123 -3.49 -7.98 -6.56
C MET A 123 -3.06 -9.43 -6.80
N ASP A 124 -3.40 -10.02 -7.95
CA ASP A 124 -2.89 -11.31 -8.40
C ASP A 124 -2.51 -11.30 -9.90
N ALA A 125 -2.23 -10.12 -10.46
CA ALA A 125 -1.84 -9.94 -11.85
C ALA A 125 -0.47 -10.56 -12.19
N TYR A 126 0.51 -10.50 -11.27
CA TYR A 126 1.85 -11.07 -11.46
C TYR A 126 2.05 -12.41 -10.74
N ASP A 127 1.61 -12.51 -9.49
CA ASP A 127 1.58 -13.74 -8.70
C ASP A 127 0.17 -14.31 -8.67
N THR A 128 -0.15 -15.02 -9.77
CA THR A 128 -1.50 -15.53 -10.06
C THR A 128 -1.84 -16.82 -9.32
N ALA A 129 -0.92 -17.35 -8.51
CA ALA A 129 -1.13 -18.60 -7.80
C ALA A 129 -2.13 -18.41 -6.66
N ALA A 130 -3.21 -19.19 -6.66
CA ALA A 130 -4.15 -19.20 -5.55
C ALA A 130 -3.46 -19.64 -4.26
N ILE A 131 -3.86 -19.04 -3.14
CA ILE A 131 -3.32 -19.36 -1.83
C ILE A 131 -4.02 -20.62 -1.33
N THR A 132 -3.27 -21.71 -1.18
CA THR A 132 -3.79 -23.02 -0.72
C THR A 132 -3.21 -23.46 0.63
N ASP A 133 -2.26 -22.70 1.17
CA ASP A 133 -1.62 -22.93 2.46
C ASP A 133 -1.31 -21.57 3.12
N THR A 134 -0.71 -21.59 4.30
CA THR A 134 -0.16 -20.41 4.96
C THR A 134 1.00 -19.82 4.17
N GLY A 135 1.16 -18.50 4.22
CA GLY A 135 2.22 -17.81 3.48
C GLY A 135 1.78 -16.51 2.83
N TYR A 136 2.73 -15.84 2.18
CA TYR A 136 2.41 -14.70 1.33
C TYR A 136 1.78 -15.16 0.03
N GLY A 137 0.76 -14.43 -0.42
CA GLY A 137 0.15 -14.64 -1.72
C GLY A 137 -0.15 -13.32 -2.42
N GLY A 138 -0.36 -13.41 -3.73
CA GLY A 138 -0.61 -12.25 -4.57
C GLY A 138 0.56 -11.29 -4.70
N ASP A 139 0.30 -10.18 -5.35
CA ASP A 139 1.24 -9.13 -5.66
C ASP A 139 1.61 -8.28 -4.44
N ILE A 140 2.65 -7.46 -4.58
CA ILE A 140 2.97 -6.42 -3.61
C ILE A 140 2.31 -5.12 -4.07
N LEU A 141 1.48 -4.51 -3.22
CA LEU A 141 0.97 -3.17 -3.44
C LEU A 141 2.02 -2.16 -3.01
N LYS A 142 2.65 -1.50 -3.98
CA LYS A 142 3.60 -0.42 -3.71
C LYS A 142 2.85 0.91 -3.62
N LEU A 143 3.10 1.65 -2.53
CA LEU A 143 2.47 2.94 -2.27
C LEU A 143 3.51 4.06 -2.13
N GLN A 144 3.22 5.27 -2.60
CA GLN A 144 4.04 6.47 -2.35
C GLN A 144 3.18 7.72 -2.19
N MET A 145 3.34 8.46 -1.09
CA MET A 145 2.70 9.76 -0.96
C MET A 145 3.52 10.85 -1.66
N ARG A 146 2.84 11.72 -2.40
CA ARG A 146 3.35 12.95 -3.01
C ARG A 146 2.71 14.15 -2.32
N VAL A 147 3.51 15.17 -2.02
CA VAL A 147 3.06 16.44 -1.43
C VAL A 147 3.59 17.60 -2.28
N GLY A 148 2.68 18.47 -2.73
CA GLY A 148 2.99 19.70 -3.43
C GLY A 148 3.02 20.94 -2.53
N ALA A 149 3.46 22.07 -3.09
CA ALA A 149 3.73 23.30 -2.34
C ALA A 149 2.48 23.99 -1.78
N THR A 150 1.28 23.66 -2.28
CA THR A 150 0.00 24.23 -1.81
C THR A 150 -0.76 23.31 -0.86
N ALA A 151 -0.13 22.22 -0.41
CA ALA A 151 -0.72 21.35 0.60
C ALA A 151 -0.88 22.08 1.94
N SER A 152 -1.88 21.67 2.73
CA SER A 152 -2.06 22.19 4.09
C SER A 152 -1.13 21.47 5.08
N SER A 153 -0.54 22.21 6.00
CA SER A 153 0.28 21.63 7.07
C SER A 153 -0.60 21.04 8.17
N GLY A 154 -0.22 19.88 8.71
CA GLY A 154 -0.87 19.31 9.88
C GLY A 154 -0.75 17.81 9.94
N THR A 155 -1.37 17.22 10.98
CA THR A 155 -1.61 15.78 11.00
C THR A 155 -2.86 15.51 10.17
N LEU A 156 -2.71 14.66 9.15
CA LEU A 156 -3.82 14.23 8.32
C LEU A 156 -4.62 13.14 9.03
N SER A 157 -5.93 13.11 8.79
CA SER A 157 -6.79 11.99 9.18
C SER A 157 -6.34 10.71 8.46
N ALA A 158 -6.58 9.55 9.05
CA ALA A 158 -6.30 8.28 8.38
C ALA A 158 -7.30 8.01 7.24
N GLU A 159 -6.80 7.36 6.19
CA GLU A 159 -7.60 6.89 5.06
C GLU A 159 -7.68 5.36 5.08
N THR A 160 -8.73 4.81 4.47
CA THR A 160 -8.97 3.36 4.46
C THR A 160 -8.47 2.72 3.17
N LEU A 161 -7.56 1.77 3.31
CA LEU A 161 -7.18 0.83 2.25
C LEU A 161 -7.86 -0.51 2.50
N THR A 162 -8.65 -0.97 1.55
CA THR A 162 -9.40 -2.23 1.64
C THR A 162 -8.72 -3.28 0.78
N PHE A 163 -8.57 -4.49 1.33
CA PHE A 163 -8.25 -5.68 0.56
C PHE A 163 -9.47 -6.59 0.52
N ALA A 164 -9.75 -7.14 -0.65
CA ALA A 164 -10.83 -8.10 -0.87
C ALA A 164 -10.27 -9.33 -1.57
N TYR A 165 -10.92 -10.47 -1.35
CA TYR A 165 -10.56 -11.76 -1.91
C TYR A 165 -11.79 -12.64 -1.94
N ASP A 166 -11.75 -13.67 -2.77
CA ASP A 166 -12.74 -14.73 -2.77
C ASP A 166 -12.11 -15.97 -2.08
N GLU A 167 -12.88 -16.61 -1.22
CA GLU A 167 -12.51 -17.88 -0.57
C GLU A 167 -13.49 -18.96 -1.01
N ILE A 168 -12.95 -20.11 -1.42
CA ILE A 168 -13.69 -21.27 -1.94
C ILE A 168 -13.48 -22.47 -1.02
#